data_AF-A0A8B8N679-F1
#
_entry.id   AF-A0A8B8N679-F1
#
_cell.length_a   1.000
_cell.length_b   1.000
_cell.length_c   1.000
_cell.angle_alpha   90.00
_cell.angle_beta   90.00
_cell.angle_gamma   90.00
#
_symmetry.space_group_name_H-M   'P 1'
#
loop_
_entity.id
_entity.type
_entity.pdbx_description
1 polymer ?
#
loop_
_entity_poly.entity_id
_entity_poly.type
_entity_poly.pdbx_seq_one_letter_code
_entity_poly.pdbx_strand_id
1 'polypeptide(L)'
;MASCIAVSHFSLSTNPTLHPPNRRSFGRTPRSAKLLCRLATESSDGSTSSGDLRVAFAAGGTGGHVLPALAIADELRIMKPGIRVLFFGMPKSMESTAVAAAGYDFTSIPATPLYRPLFSPRNVFLPYRLVKSVIWSYRRLQEFDPDIVVGTGGYVSFPVCLGAVLRGVKLVIQEQNAFPGLANWILARLADVVFVAFNSTVDSLPKHKCVVCGNPVRLALKRNVSKVEARLHFFPKVESVGDSVVKVVLVLGGSLGAYTINIALLNLYYQMLTEKENLFIIWQTGVESFNEMESLVRNHPRLLLRP
;
A
#
# COMPACT_ATOMS: atom_id res chain seq x y z
N MET A 1 45.25 0.54 -11.29
CA MET A 1 44.70 1.27 -12.45
C MET A 1 43.19 1.25 -12.29
N ALA A 2 42.60 2.27 -11.63
CA ALA A 2 41.95 3.45 -12.24
C ALA A 2 40.75 3.02 -13.12
N SER A 3 39.49 3.41 -12.88
CA SER A 3 38.99 4.66 -12.30
C SER A 3 37.59 4.48 -11.67
N CYS A 4 37.39 5.15 -10.52
CA CYS A 4 36.10 5.55 -10.00
C CYS A 4 35.48 6.65 -10.88
N ILE A 5 34.17 6.61 -11.11
CA ILE A 5 33.40 7.77 -11.56
C ILE A 5 32.39 8.08 -10.45
N ALA A 6 32.70 9.15 -9.71
CA ALA A 6 31.78 9.87 -8.85
C ALA A 6 30.95 10.83 -9.71
N VAL A 7 29.65 10.95 -9.43
CA VAL A 7 28.83 12.03 -9.99
C VAL A 7 28.27 12.86 -8.83
N SER A 8 29.00 13.95 -8.63
CA SER A 8 28.70 15.28 -8.10
C SER A 8 27.27 15.63 -7.64
N HIS A 9 27.26 16.24 -6.45
CA HIS A 9 26.35 17.27 -5.96
C HIS A 9 25.83 18.24 -7.05
N PHE A 10 24.53 18.50 -7.02
CA PHE A 10 23.91 19.67 -7.63
C PHE A 10 23.29 20.54 -6.53
N SER A 11 23.90 21.70 -6.29
CA SER A 11 23.34 22.82 -5.56
C SER A 11 22.85 23.85 -6.57
N LEU A 12 21.57 24.23 -6.50
CA LEU A 12 21.03 25.45 -7.12
C LEU A 12 19.98 25.99 -6.14
N SER A 13 20.32 27.05 -5.41
CA SER A 13 20.14 28.47 -5.77
C SER A 13 18.73 28.97 -5.44
N THR A 14 18.73 29.95 -4.55
CA THR A 14 17.63 30.73 -3.98
C THR A 14 16.75 31.43 -5.01
N ASN A 15 15.43 31.45 -4.73
CA ASN A 15 14.37 32.40 -5.08
C ASN A 15 14.58 33.39 -6.25
N PRO A 16 13.50 33.58 -7.05
CA PRO A 16 12.93 34.91 -7.13
C PRO A 16 11.39 34.94 -6.99
N THR A 17 10.94 35.80 -6.06
CA THR A 17 9.73 36.62 -6.07
C THR A 17 8.54 36.21 -6.96
N LEU A 18 7.50 35.64 -6.34
CA LEU A 18 6.14 35.54 -6.91
C LEU A 18 5.34 36.79 -6.51
N HIS A 19 4.99 37.63 -7.48
CA HIS A 19 3.94 38.64 -7.34
C HIS A 19 2.56 37.97 -7.28
N PRO A 20 1.62 38.44 -6.42
CA PRO A 20 0.29 37.85 -6.32
C PRO A 20 -0.59 38.28 -7.51
N PRO A 21 -1.37 37.37 -8.13
CA PRO A 21 -2.35 37.76 -9.13
C PRO A 21 -3.60 38.37 -8.46
N ASN A 22 -4.19 39.28 -9.22
CA ASN A 22 -5.27 40.18 -8.87
C ASN A 22 -6.56 39.44 -8.43
N ARG A 23 -7.23 39.95 -7.38
CA ARG A 23 -8.52 39.45 -6.88
C ARG A 23 -9.64 39.82 -7.85
N ARG A 24 -10.41 38.82 -8.31
CA ARG A 24 -11.89 38.84 -8.44
C ARG A 24 -12.41 37.54 -9.08
N SER A 25 -13.02 36.65 -8.28
CA SER A 25 -14.37 36.06 -8.48
C SER A 25 -14.53 34.74 -7.70
N PHE A 26 -15.40 34.77 -6.68
CA PHE A 26 -16.22 33.72 -6.07
C PHE A 26 -15.68 32.28 -5.85
N GLY A 27 -15.59 31.90 -4.55
CA GLY A 27 -16.07 30.59 -4.07
C GLY A 27 -15.02 29.60 -3.54
N ARG A 28 -14.96 29.50 -2.19
CA ARG A 28 -14.21 28.55 -1.33
C ARG A 28 -12.73 28.86 -1.07
N THR A 29 -12.42 29.06 0.21
CA THR A 29 -11.05 29.14 0.76
C THR A 29 -10.30 27.82 0.54
N PRO A 30 -8.98 27.84 0.25
CA PRO A 30 -8.21 26.63 0.00
C PRO A 30 -8.17 25.74 1.25
N ARG A 31 -8.72 24.54 1.11
CA ARG A 31 -8.81 23.49 2.15
C ARG A 31 -7.45 22.97 2.66
N SER A 32 -6.34 23.42 2.08
CA SER A 32 -4.96 22.98 2.33
C SER A 32 -4.22 23.75 3.43
N ALA A 33 -4.57 25.01 3.71
CA ALA A 33 -3.76 25.87 4.58
C ALA A 33 -3.81 25.47 6.07
N LYS A 34 -4.91 24.88 6.55
CA LYS A 34 -5.04 24.45 7.96
C LYS A 34 -4.22 23.21 8.33
N LEU A 35 -3.88 22.36 7.35
CA LEU A 35 -3.09 21.14 7.60
C LEU A 35 -1.61 21.45 7.76
N LEU A 36 -1.07 22.34 6.92
CA LEU A 36 0.31 22.81 7.06
C LEU A 36 0.52 23.53 8.39
N CYS A 37 -0.48 24.29 8.86
CA CYS A 37 -0.40 24.94 10.16
C CYS A 37 -0.38 23.91 11.31
N ARG A 38 -1.25 22.89 11.30
CA ARG A 38 -1.27 21.85 12.36
C ARG A 38 -0.09 20.87 12.33
N LEU A 39 0.58 20.71 11.18
CA LEU A 39 1.78 19.88 11.06
C LEU A 39 3.08 20.68 11.30
N ALA A 40 3.04 22.02 11.23
CA ALA A 40 4.21 22.88 11.36
C ALA A 40 4.29 23.66 12.69
N THR A 41 3.22 23.73 13.48
CA THR A 41 3.24 24.46 14.77
C THR A 41 3.39 23.51 15.95
N GLU A 42 4.63 23.19 16.31
CA GLU A 42 5.01 22.96 17.71
C GLU A 42 6.17 23.91 18.04
N SER A 43 5.82 25.13 18.43
CA SER A 43 6.66 25.97 19.29
C SER A 43 5.74 26.74 20.23
N SER A 44 5.82 26.37 21.51
CA SER A 44 5.40 27.14 22.70
C SER A 44 4.07 27.89 22.61
N ASP A 45 2.99 27.28 23.12
CA ASP A 45 2.23 27.88 24.21
C ASP A 45 1.20 26.91 24.79
N GLY A 46 1.18 26.84 26.12
CA GLY A 46 0.30 25.96 26.88
C GLY A 46 -1.15 26.45 26.86
N SER A 47 -2.04 25.68 26.24
CA SER A 47 -3.42 25.53 26.69
C SER A 47 -4.02 24.23 26.13
N THR A 48 -4.70 23.49 27.00
CA THR A 48 -5.17 22.12 26.87
C THR A 48 -6.37 21.97 25.91
N SER A 49 -6.17 21.24 24.81
CA SER A 49 -7.10 20.22 24.26
C SER A 49 -6.54 19.63 22.96
N SER A 50 -5.31 19.13 22.98
CA SER A 50 -4.78 18.38 21.83
C SER A 50 -5.50 17.03 21.77
N GLY A 51 -6.72 17.01 21.22
CA GLY A 51 -7.39 15.76 20.87
C GLY A 51 -6.43 14.93 20.04
N ASP A 52 -6.15 13.71 20.50
CA ASP A 52 -5.34 12.73 19.79
C ASP A 52 -5.78 12.69 18.32
N LEU A 53 -4.87 12.98 17.39
CA LEU A 53 -5.15 12.94 15.94
C LEU A 53 -5.77 11.57 15.61
N ARG A 54 -6.90 11.57 14.91
CA ARG A 54 -7.62 10.33 14.57
C ARG A 54 -7.58 10.10 13.07
N VAL A 55 -7.02 8.97 12.66
CA VAL A 55 -6.86 8.62 11.24
C VAL A 55 -7.57 7.31 10.97
N ALA A 56 -8.46 7.33 9.98
CA ALA A 56 -9.09 6.12 9.47
C ALA A 56 -8.42 5.68 8.16
N PHE A 57 -8.12 4.39 8.04
CA PHE A 57 -7.57 3.81 6.81
C PHE A 57 -8.60 2.92 6.14
N ALA A 58 -8.78 3.11 4.84
CA ALA A 58 -9.66 2.30 4.02
C ALA A 58 -8.81 1.55 2.98
N ALA A 59 -8.49 0.30 3.29
CA ALA A 59 -7.60 -0.55 2.52
C ALA A 59 -8.16 -1.97 2.48
N GLY A 60 -8.33 -2.55 1.29
CA GLY A 60 -8.81 -3.94 1.22
C GLY A 60 -8.65 -4.61 -0.13
N GLY A 61 -8.89 -5.92 -0.16
CA GLY A 61 -8.87 -6.74 -1.37
C GLY A 61 -7.54 -7.43 -1.67
N THR A 62 -6.41 -6.70 -1.70
CA THR A 62 -5.09 -7.30 -1.98
C THR A 62 -3.98 -6.66 -1.14
N GLY A 63 -2.81 -7.32 -1.07
CA GLY A 63 -1.67 -6.86 -0.28
C GLY A 63 -1.13 -5.51 -0.77
N GLY A 64 -1.29 -5.24 -2.07
CA GLY A 64 -0.87 -3.98 -2.69
C GLY A 64 -1.57 -2.73 -2.15
N HIS A 65 -2.76 -2.87 -1.54
CA HIS A 65 -3.47 -1.74 -0.93
C HIS A 65 -3.31 -1.70 0.60
N VAL A 66 -3.21 -2.87 1.24
CA VAL A 66 -3.12 -2.99 2.71
C VAL A 66 -1.74 -2.59 3.21
N LEU A 67 -0.67 -3.06 2.56
CA LEU A 67 0.70 -2.82 3.02
C LEU A 67 1.11 -1.34 3.01
N PRO A 68 0.78 -0.54 1.98
CA PRO A 68 1.01 0.91 2.03
C PRO A 68 0.25 1.59 3.16
N ALA A 69 -0.99 1.17 3.43
CA ALA A 69 -1.79 1.75 4.51
C ALA A 69 -1.14 1.49 5.88
N LEU A 70 -0.65 0.27 6.11
CA LEU A 70 0.11 -0.07 7.31
C LEU A 70 1.41 0.73 7.40
N ALA A 71 2.17 0.84 6.32
CA ALA A 71 3.41 1.62 6.31
C ALA A 71 3.18 3.10 6.65
N ILE A 72 2.10 3.71 6.14
CA ILE A 72 1.71 5.08 6.51
C ILE A 72 1.32 5.14 7.99
N ALA A 73 0.51 4.20 8.48
CA ALA A 73 0.09 4.16 9.88
C ALA A 73 1.28 4.01 10.85
N ASP A 74 2.26 3.16 10.52
CA ASP A 74 3.46 2.94 11.32
C ASP A 74 4.28 4.23 11.45
N GLU A 75 4.53 4.92 10.34
CA GLU A 75 5.26 6.19 10.35
C GLU A 75 4.49 7.27 11.13
N LEU A 76 3.15 7.35 10.98
CA LEU A 76 2.34 8.29 11.75
C LEU A 76 2.38 8.01 13.26
N ARG A 77 2.37 6.74 13.67
CA ARG A 77 2.46 6.33 15.07
C ARG A 77 3.82 6.68 15.69
N ILE A 78 4.89 6.59 14.91
CA ILE A 78 6.24 7.03 15.32
C ILE A 78 6.30 8.55 15.45
N MET A 79 5.80 9.27 14.45
CA MET A 79 5.85 10.73 14.41
C MET A 79 4.98 11.37 15.50
N LYS A 80 3.84 10.76 15.83
CA LYS A 80 2.91 11.29 16.83
C LYS A 80 2.43 10.20 17.79
N PRO A 81 3.19 9.95 18.87
CA PRO A 81 2.76 9.07 19.95
C PRO A 81 1.40 9.54 20.49
N GLY A 82 0.42 8.65 20.55
CA GLY A 82 -0.96 8.96 20.95
C GLY A 82 -1.96 9.07 19.80
N ILE A 83 -1.51 9.05 18.53
CA ILE A 83 -2.42 8.97 17.38
C ILE A 83 -3.35 7.75 17.48
N ARG A 84 -4.64 7.95 17.19
CA ARG A 84 -5.63 6.86 17.14
C ARG A 84 -5.84 6.45 15.69
N VAL A 85 -5.70 5.17 15.42
CA VAL A 85 -5.75 4.63 14.07
C VAL A 85 -6.81 3.54 13.99
N LEU A 86 -7.73 3.67 13.04
CA LEU A 86 -8.77 2.67 12.77
C LEU A 86 -8.70 2.22 11.31
N PHE A 87 -8.56 0.91 11.10
CA PHE A 87 -8.63 0.31 9.77
C PHE A 87 -10.02 -0.23 9.46
N PHE A 88 -10.47 0.02 8.24
CA PHE A 88 -11.67 -0.56 7.65
C PHE A 88 -11.28 -1.67 6.69
N GLY A 89 -11.97 -2.83 6.77
CA GLY A 89 -11.71 -3.97 5.89
C GLY A 89 -12.83 -5.01 5.89
N MET A 90 -12.61 -6.14 5.23
CA MET A 90 -13.52 -7.28 5.30
C MET A 90 -13.19 -8.19 6.50
N PRO A 91 -14.19 -8.87 7.10
CA PRO A 91 -13.91 -9.89 8.09
C PRO A 91 -13.20 -11.11 7.45
N LYS A 92 -12.37 -11.81 8.22
CA LYS A 92 -11.66 -13.04 7.79
C LYS A 92 -10.86 -12.88 6.48
N SER A 93 -10.28 -11.70 6.32
CA SER A 93 -9.52 -11.31 5.14
C SER A 93 -8.04 -11.14 5.51
N MET A 94 -7.18 -11.13 4.49
CA MET A 94 -5.78 -10.81 4.69
C MET A 94 -5.58 -9.41 5.28
N GLU A 95 -6.42 -8.42 4.96
CA GLU A 95 -6.35 -7.13 5.65
C GLU A 95 -6.65 -7.24 7.15
N SER A 96 -7.67 -8.01 7.55
CA SER A 96 -7.99 -8.17 8.98
C SER A 96 -6.85 -8.84 9.74
N THR A 97 -6.19 -9.83 9.14
CA THR A 97 -5.02 -10.51 9.74
C THR A 97 -3.82 -9.58 9.82
N ALA A 98 -3.50 -8.85 8.75
CA ALA A 98 -2.34 -7.97 8.69
C ALA A 98 -2.45 -6.78 9.66
N VAL A 99 -3.65 -6.19 9.76
CA VAL A 99 -3.93 -5.09 10.70
C VAL A 99 -3.85 -5.56 12.15
N ALA A 100 -4.45 -6.71 12.47
CA ALA A 100 -4.39 -7.26 13.81
C ALA A 100 -2.94 -7.59 14.23
N ALA A 101 -2.14 -8.17 13.32
CA ALA A 101 -0.73 -8.45 13.56
C ALA A 101 0.11 -7.18 13.79
N ALA A 102 -0.28 -6.05 13.20
CA ALA A 102 0.37 -4.76 13.41
C ALA A 102 -0.11 -4.02 14.69
N GLY A 103 -1.12 -4.57 15.39
CA GLY A 103 -1.63 -4.00 16.64
C GLY A 103 -2.42 -2.71 16.45
N TYR A 104 -3.19 -2.60 15.37
CA TYR A 104 -4.12 -1.51 15.11
C TYR A 104 -5.58 -1.93 15.30
N ASP A 105 -6.44 -0.95 15.61
CA ASP A 105 -7.88 -1.19 15.68
C ASP A 105 -8.43 -1.48 14.29
N PHE A 106 -9.39 -2.41 14.23
CA PHE A 106 -10.01 -2.86 13.00
C PHE A 106 -11.54 -2.84 13.11
N THR A 107 -12.21 -2.38 12.06
CA THR A 107 -13.65 -2.49 11.91
C THR A 107 -13.99 -3.14 10.57
N SER A 108 -14.91 -4.10 10.62
CA SER A 108 -15.40 -4.75 9.41
C SER A 108 -16.47 -3.91 8.72
N ILE A 109 -16.52 -4.00 7.39
CA ILE A 109 -17.62 -3.47 6.59
C ILE A 109 -18.21 -4.56 5.68
N PRO A 110 -19.49 -4.48 5.31
CA PRO A 110 -20.16 -5.42 4.42
C PRO A 110 -19.86 -5.10 2.95
N ALA A 111 -18.60 -4.80 2.62
CA ALA A 111 -18.22 -4.47 1.26
C ALA A 111 -18.35 -5.70 0.36
N THR A 112 -18.62 -5.47 -0.93
CA THR A 112 -18.78 -6.52 -1.93
C THR A 112 -17.80 -6.24 -3.07
N PRO A 113 -16.98 -7.22 -3.49
CA PRO A 113 -16.11 -7.04 -4.64
C PRO A 113 -16.94 -6.86 -5.91
N LEU A 114 -16.42 -6.04 -6.82
CA LEU A 114 -16.99 -5.87 -8.15
C LEU A 114 -16.54 -7.05 -9.03
N TYR A 115 -17.50 -7.84 -9.52
CA TYR A 115 -17.20 -8.93 -10.44
C TYR A 115 -16.95 -8.39 -11.85
N ARG A 116 -15.97 -8.97 -12.55
CA ARG A 116 -15.72 -8.69 -13.97
C ARG A 116 -16.31 -9.82 -14.83
N PRO A 117 -16.97 -9.52 -15.96
CA PRO A 117 -17.25 -8.20 -16.52
C PRO A 117 -18.33 -7.41 -15.74
N LEU A 118 -18.35 -6.08 -15.89
CA LEU A 118 -19.22 -5.16 -15.15
C LEU A 118 -20.71 -5.54 -15.24
N PHE A 119 -21.17 -5.96 -16.43
CA PHE A 119 -22.57 -6.34 -16.70
C PHE A 119 -22.92 -7.78 -16.26
N SER A 120 -22.14 -8.39 -15.37
CA SER A 120 -22.47 -9.71 -14.84
C SER A 120 -23.76 -9.67 -14.01
N PRO A 121 -24.64 -10.69 -14.10
CA PRO A 121 -25.79 -10.85 -13.21
C PRO A 121 -25.40 -10.85 -11.72
N ARG A 122 -24.16 -11.22 -11.40
CA ARG A 122 -23.60 -11.16 -10.03
C ARG A 122 -23.53 -9.74 -9.47
N ASN A 123 -23.52 -8.72 -10.34
CA ASN A 123 -23.46 -7.31 -9.95
C ASN A 123 -24.84 -6.63 -9.84
N VAL A 124 -25.95 -7.33 -10.11
CA VAL A 124 -27.31 -6.72 -10.08
C VAL A 124 -27.63 -6.09 -8.72
N PHE A 125 -27.25 -6.75 -7.63
CA PHE A 125 -27.45 -6.22 -6.26
C PHE A 125 -26.29 -5.36 -5.76
N LEU A 126 -25.25 -5.14 -6.57
CA LEU A 126 -24.07 -4.39 -6.16
C LEU A 126 -24.40 -2.93 -5.78
N PRO A 127 -25.24 -2.17 -6.52
CA PRO A 127 -25.59 -0.81 -6.13
C PRO A 127 -26.26 -0.75 -4.75
N TYR A 128 -27.19 -1.66 -4.48
CA TYR A 128 -27.86 -1.75 -3.17
C TYR A 128 -26.87 -2.07 -2.04
N ARG A 129 -26.01 -3.07 -2.24
CA ARG A 129 -24.97 -3.44 -1.25
C ARG A 129 -23.96 -2.31 -1.02
N LEU A 130 -23.65 -1.56 -2.08
CA LEU A 130 -22.76 -0.41 -2.01
C LEU A 130 -23.38 0.71 -1.17
N VAL A 131 -24.64 1.08 -1.43
CA VAL A 131 -25.36 2.09 -0.62
C VAL A 131 -25.39 1.68 0.85
N LYS A 132 -25.72 0.41 1.14
CA LYS A 132 -25.68 -0.12 2.51
C LYS A 132 -24.28 0.01 3.14
N SER A 133 -23.24 -0.30 2.38
CA SER A 133 -21.84 -0.19 2.84
C SER A 133 -21.43 1.27 3.09
N VAL A 134 -21.89 2.21 2.28
CA VAL A 134 -21.65 3.66 2.46
C VAL A 134 -22.34 4.16 3.72
N ILE A 135 -23.62 3.82 3.93
CA ILE A 135 -24.37 4.22 5.13
C ILE A 135 -23.72 3.63 6.39
N TRP A 136 -23.28 2.38 6.33
CA TRP A 136 -22.58 1.78 7.45
C TRP A 136 -21.23 2.48 7.69
N SER A 137 -20.42 2.66 6.65
CA SER A 137 -19.14 3.38 6.80
C SER A 137 -19.34 4.79 7.37
N TYR A 138 -20.37 5.52 6.92
CA TYR A 138 -20.72 6.84 7.46
C TYR A 138 -20.95 6.80 8.98
N ARG A 139 -21.78 5.87 9.47
CA ARG A 139 -22.08 5.75 10.91
C ARG A 139 -20.84 5.37 11.71
N ARG A 140 -20.05 4.43 11.20
CA ARG A 140 -18.82 4.01 11.87
C ARG A 140 -17.77 5.12 11.93
N LEU A 141 -17.66 5.90 10.86
CA LEU A 141 -16.85 7.11 10.85
C LEU A 141 -17.39 8.12 11.87
N GLN A 142 -18.72 8.28 12.00
CA GLN A 142 -19.34 9.16 13.00
C GLN A 142 -18.99 8.77 14.44
N GLU A 143 -18.98 7.48 14.76
CA GLU A 143 -18.57 6.99 16.08
C GLU A 143 -17.09 7.21 16.36
N PHE A 144 -16.22 6.94 15.37
CA PHE A 144 -14.78 7.10 15.54
C PHE A 144 -14.33 8.57 15.50
N ASP A 145 -15.06 9.39 14.75
CA ASP A 145 -14.81 10.81 14.48
C ASP A 145 -13.39 11.14 13.99
N PRO A 146 -12.97 10.62 12.82
CA PRO A 146 -11.64 10.85 12.30
C PRO A 146 -11.45 12.27 11.77
N ASP A 147 -10.25 12.81 11.97
CA ASP A 147 -9.82 14.05 11.33
C ASP A 147 -9.56 13.84 9.83
N ILE A 148 -9.01 12.66 9.49
CA ILE A 148 -8.56 12.30 8.14
C ILE A 148 -8.92 10.84 7.84
N VAL A 149 -9.38 10.60 6.61
CA VAL A 149 -9.50 9.26 6.02
C VAL A 149 -8.48 9.10 4.90
N VAL A 150 -7.71 8.01 4.95
CA VAL A 150 -6.74 7.62 3.92
C VAL A 150 -7.27 6.41 3.16
N GLY A 151 -7.57 6.59 1.87
CA GLY A 151 -7.93 5.51 0.97
C GLY A 151 -6.74 5.03 0.16
N THR A 152 -6.41 3.74 0.23
CA THR A 152 -5.29 3.17 -0.55
C THR A 152 -5.75 2.30 -1.71
N GLY A 153 -7.06 2.19 -1.94
CA GLY A 153 -7.66 1.41 -3.02
C GLY A 153 -8.33 0.11 -2.54
N GLY A 154 -8.83 -0.65 -3.51
CA GLY A 154 -9.64 -1.84 -3.28
C GLY A 154 -11.13 -1.56 -3.09
N TYR A 155 -11.92 -2.63 -3.07
CA TYR A 155 -13.39 -2.54 -3.02
C TYR A 155 -13.93 -2.06 -1.65
N VAL A 156 -13.11 -2.15 -0.60
CA VAL A 156 -13.39 -1.57 0.73
C VAL A 156 -13.24 -0.05 0.72
N SER A 157 -12.25 0.48 -0.02
CA SER A 157 -11.91 1.90 0.01
C SER A 157 -13.05 2.78 -0.48
N PHE A 158 -13.77 2.37 -1.54
CA PHE A 158 -14.83 3.17 -2.13
C PHE A 158 -15.96 3.57 -1.15
N PRO A 159 -16.68 2.63 -0.50
CA PRO A 159 -17.76 3.00 0.41
C PRO A 159 -17.29 3.81 1.63
N VAL A 160 -16.09 3.54 2.15
CA VAL A 160 -15.54 4.24 3.32
C VAL A 160 -15.16 5.67 2.96
N CYS A 161 -14.41 5.87 1.89
CA CYS A 161 -14.00 7.19 1.44
C CYS A 161 -15.21 8.03 1.01
N LEU A 162 -16.22 7.43 0.39
CA LEU A 162 -17.46 8.15 0.08
C LEU A 162 -18.22 8.55 1.37
N GLY A 163 -18.31 7.66 2.36
CA GLY A 163 -18.86 7.99 3.68
C GLY A 163 -18.12 9.15 4.35
N ALA A 164 -16.80 9.20 4.23
CA ALA A 164 -15.97 10.30 4.74
C ALA A 164 -16.28 11.63 4.05
N VAL A 165 -16.39 11.62 2.71
CA VAL A 165 -16.76 12.81 1.92
C VAL A 165 -18.14 13.32 2.32
N LEU A 166 -19.12 12.43 2.49
CA LEU A 166 -20.48 12.78 2.94
C LEU A 166 -20.49 13.38 4.36
N ARG A 167 -19.58 12.93 5.24
CA ARG A 167 -19.39 13.53 6.56
C ARG A 167 -18.61 14.86 6.54
N GLY A 168 -18.02 15.24 5.42
CA GLY A 168 -17.12 16.39 5.35
C GLY A 168 -15.75 16.16 6.00
N VAL A 169 -15.37 14.91 6.25
CA VAL A 169 -14.04 14.53 6.73
C VAL A 169 -13.02 14.68 5.61
N LYS A 170 -11.77 15.03 5.96
CA LYS A 170 -10.68 15.13 4.99
C LYS A 170 -10.39 13.79 4.35
N LEU A 171 -10.26 13.78 3.03
CA LEU A 171 -9.96 12.57 2.27
C LEU A 171 -8.61 12.69 1.58
N VAL A 172 -7.73 11.74 1.88
CA VAL A 172 -6.45 11.54 1.21
C VAL A 172 -6.49 10.23 0.46
N ILE A 173 -5.97 10.20 -0.76
CA ILE A 173 -5.83 8.97 -1.55
C ILE A 173 -4.35 8.67 -1.75
N GLN A 174 -3.96 7.41 -1.65
CA GLN A 174 -2.65 6.88 -2.05
C GLN A 174 -2.86 5.89 -3.21
N GLU A 175 -2.27 6.18 -4.36
CA GLU A 175 -2.27 5.28 -5.53
C GLU A 175 -0.88 4.66 -5.75
N GLN A 176 -0.81 3.34 -5.69
CA GLN A 176 0.43 2.57 -5.78
C GLN A 176 0.79 2.17 -7.20
N ASN A 177 -0.18 2.18 -8.10
CA ASN A 177 -0.06 1.61 -9.44
C ASN A 177 0.25 2.70 -10.47
N ALA A 178 0.89 2.29 -11.58
CA ALA A 178 1.13 3.16 -12.72
C ALA A 178 -0.19 3.56 -13.44
N PHE A 179 -1.22 2.71 -13.33
CA PHE A 179 -2.59 2.99 -13.75
C PHE A 179 -3.52 2.95 -12.55
N PRO A 180 -4.30 4.01 -12.29
CA PRO A 180 -5.10 4.08 -11.08
C PRO A 180 -6.19 3.01 -11.07
N GLY A 181 -6.40 2.41 -9.90
CA GLY A 181 -7.54 1.50 -9.70
C GLY A 181 -8.86 2.25 -9.83
N LEU A 182 -9.94 1.57 -10.24
CA LEU A 182 -11.25 2.20 -10.47
C LEU A 182 -11.74 3.01 -9.25
N ALA A 183 -11.57 2.47 -8.04
CA ALA A 183 -11.93 3.17 -6.81
C ALA A 183 -11.16 4.48 -6.64
N ASN A 184 -9.83 4.43 -6.71
CA ASN A 184 -8.97 5.60 -6.58
C ASN A 184 -9.18 6.61 -7.71
N TRP A 185 -9.41 6.14 -8.94
CA TRP A 185 -9.72 7.00 -10.08
C TRP A 185 -10.99 7.83 -9.86
N ILE A 186 -12.04 7.25 -9.28
CA ILE A 186 -13.27 7.97 -8.94
C ILE A 186 -13.02 8.88 -7.73
N LEU A 187 -12.47 8.33 -6.64
CA LEU A 187 -12.29 9.03 -5.37
C LEU A 187 -11.31 10.20 -5.44
N ALA A 188 -10.31 10.15 -6.33
CA ALA A 188 -9.34 11.23 -6.53
C ALA A 188 -10.00 12.58 -6.87
N ARG A 189 -11.17 12.56 -7.52
CA ARG A 189 -11.94 13.77 -7.81
C ARG A 189 -12.51 14.39 -6.54
N LEU A 190 -12.85 13.57 -5.55
CA LEU A 190 -13.45 13.97 -4.28
C LEU A 190 -12.39 14.23 -3.18
N ALA A 191 -11.20 13.66 -3.31
CA ALA A 191 -10.11 13.80 -2.36
C ALA A 191 -9.62 15.26 -2.23
N ASP A 192 -9.12 15.60 -1.04
CA ASP A 192 -8.40 16.85 -0.80
C ASP A 192 -6.99 16.79 -1.42
N VAL A 193 -6.30 15.65 -1.29
CA VAL A 193 -4.95 15.40 -1.83
C VAL A 193 -4.83 13.96 -2.31
N VAL A 194 -4.07 13.74 -3.39
CA VAL A 194 -3.80 12.42 -3.96
C VAL A 194 -2.29 12.20 -4.04
N PHE A 195 -1.78 11.27 -3.26
CA PHE A 195 -0.40 10.83 -3.35
C PHE A 195 -0.28 9.71 -4.39
N VAL A 196 0.73 9.82 -5.25
CA VAL A 196 0.96 8.85 -6.33
C VAL A 196 2.39 8.32 -6.30
N ALA A 197 2.54 7.05 -6.67
CA ALA A 197 3.84 6.41 -6.76
C ALA A 197 4.61 6.77 -8.04
N PHE A 198 3.92 7.01 -9.15
CA PHE A 198 4.52 7.21 -10.47
C PHE A 198 4.03 8.50 -11.13
N ASN A 199 4.93 9.14 -11.90
CA ASN A 199 4.57 10.31 -12.71
C ASN A 199 3.49 9.99 -13.75
N SER A 200 3.52 8.80 -14.36
CA SER A 200 2.52 8.37 -15.36
C SER A 200 1.09 8.33 -14.80
N THR A 201 0.94 8.10 -13.50
CA THR A 201 -0.38 8.04 -12.84
C THR A 201 -1.04 9.42 -12.83
N VAL A 202 -0.26 10.51 -12.79
CA VAL A 202 -0.74 11.90 -12.69
C VAL A 202 -1.63 12.26 -13.88
N ASP A 203 -1.34 11.76 -15.07
CA ASP A 203 -2.10 12.06 -16.29
C ASP A 203 -3.53 11.51 -16.26
N SER A 204 -3.77 10.48 -15.45
CA SER A 204 -5.10 9.86 -15.31
C SER A 204 -5.94 10.44 -14.17
N LEU A 205 -5.38 11.37 -13.38
CA LEU A 205 -5.97 11.90 -12.15
C LEU A 205 -6.03 13.45 -12.17
N PRO A 206 -6.75 14.10 -11.22
CA PRO A 206 -6.75 15.55 -11.12
C PRO A 206 -5.36 16.09 -10.77
N LYS A 207 -4.59 16.53 -11.77
CA LYS A 207 -3.17 16.93 -11.65
C LYS A 207 -2.88 17.88 -10.50
N HIS A 208 -3.71 18.91 -10.31
CA HIS A 208 -3.57 19.91 -9.25
C HIS A 208 -3.71 19.37 -7.82
N LYS A 209 -4.21 18.14 -7.66
CA LYS A 209 -4.32 17.45 -6.36
C LYS A 209 -3.22 16.41 -6.17
N CYS A 210 -2.44 16.11 -7.21
CA CYS A 210 -1.49 15.01 -7.20
C CYS A 210 -0.15 15.46 -6.60
N VAL A 211 0.42 14.62 -5.74
CA VAL A 211 1.77 14.76 -5.20
C VAL A 211 2.52 13.45 -5.43
N VAL A 212 3.65 13.52 -6.12
CA VAL A 212 4.46 12.33 -6.45
C VAL A 212 5.42 12.06 -5.30
N CYS A 213 5.18 10.97 -4.56
CA CYS A 213 5.97 10.62 -3.36
C CYS A 213 6.54 9.19 -3.41
N GLY A 214 6.25 8.42 -4.46
CA GLY A 214 6.60 7.00 -4.48
C GLY A 214 5.66 6.14 -3.65
N ASN A 215 6.06 4.88 -3.44
CA ASN A 215 5.28 3.92 -2.65
C ASN A 215 5.76 3.88 -1.19
N PRO A 216 4.85 3.98 -0.20
CA PRO A 216 5.18 3.72 1.20
C PRO A 216 5.72 2.31 1.38
N VAL A 217 6.87 2.19 2.02
CA VAL A 217 7.54 0.90 2.27
C VAL A 217 7.58 0.65 3.77
N ARG A 218 7.23 -0.58 4.17
CA ARG A 218 7.25 -1.02 5.58
C ARG A 218 8.62 -0.82 6.20
N LEU A 219 8.64 -0.38 7.46
CA LEU A 219 9.86 -0.18 8.26
C LEU A 219 10.76 -1.42 8.31
N ALA A 220 10.17 -2.62 8.37
CA ALA A 220 10.92 -3.86 8.40
C ALA A 220 11.83 -4.05 7.17
N LEU A 221 11.46 -3.50 6.01
CA LEU A 221 12.27 -3.56 4.79
C LEU A 221 13.40 -2.53 4.75
N LYS A 222 13.43 -1.57 5.69
CA LYS A 222 14.54 -0.62 5.84
C LYS A 222 15.74 -1.24 6.58
N ARG A 223 15.58 -2.42 7.18
CA ARG A 223 16.67 -3.14 7.87
C ARG A 223 17.60 -3.77 6.84
N ASN A 224 18.88 -3.45 6.92
CA ASN A 224 19.90 -4.11 6.11
C ASN A 224 20.24 -5.48 6.70
N VAL A 225 20.14 -6.52 5.88
CA VAL A 225 20.55 -7.88 6.22
C VAL A 225 21.66 -8.29 5.25
N SER A 226 22.72 -8.94 5.74
CA SER A 226 23.81 -9.37 4.87
C SER A 226 23.33 -10.48 3.92
N LYS A 227 23.89 -10.53 2.69
CA LYS A 227 23.55 -11.58 1.72
C LYS A 227 23.87 -12.99 2.26
N VAL A 228 24.91 -13.11 3.09
CA VAL A 228 25.33 -14.39 3.69
C VAL A 228 24.30 -14.84 4.72
N GLU A 229 23.91 -13.96 5.64
CA GLU A 229 22.91 -14.24 6.66
C GLU A 229 21.56 -14.61 6.05
N ALA A 230 21.09 -13.86 5.06
CA ALA A 230 19.83 -14.15 4.37
C ALA A 230 19.86 -15.53 3.68
N ARG A 231 20.98 -15.91 3.05
CA ARG A 231 21.12 -17.23 2.43
C ARG A 231 21.08 -18.36 3.46
N LEU A 232 21.81 -18.21 4.56
CA LEU A 232 21.81 -19.19 5.66
C LEU A 232 20.43 -19.33 6.30
N HIS A 233 19.69 -18.23 6.42
CA HIS A 233 18.32 -18.25 6.94
C HIS A 233 17.37 -19.08 6.08
N PHE A 234 17.41 -18.89 4.75
CA PHE A 234 16.50 -19.60 3.84
C PHE A 234 16.98 -21.01 3.45
N PHE A 235 18.29 -21.27 3.49
CA PHE A 235 18.90 -22.54 3.09
C PHE A 235 19.94 -23.02 4.14
N PRO A 236 19.51 -23.36 5.36
CA PRO A 236 20.43 -23.69 6.46
C PRO A 236 21.22 -24.99 6.27
N LYS A 237 20.72 -25.90 5.42
CA LYS A 237 21.31 -27.22 5.17
C LYS A 237 22.44 -27.22 4.14
N VAL A 238 22.80 -26.05 3.63
CA VAL A 238 23.88 -25.95 2.65
C VAL A 238 25.15 -25.50 3.36
N GLU A 239 25.85 -26.49 3.92
CA GLU A 239 27.20 -26.33 4.45
C GLU A 239 28.13 -26.01 3.28
N SER A 240 28.72 -24.83 3.28
CA SER A 240 29.75 -24.40 2.32
C SER A 240 29.38 -24.61 0.85
N VAL A 241 28.60 -23.69 0.29
CA VAL A 241 28.92 -23.31 -1.09
C VAL A 241 30.30 -22.64 -0.98
N GLY A 242 31.37 -23.34 -1.35
CA GLY A 242 32.72 -22.75 -1.41
C GLY A 242 32.73 -21.47 -2.26
N ASP A 243 33.88 -20.79 -2.38
CA ASP A 243 34.11 -19.46 -3.02
C ASP A 243 33.37 -19.14 -4.35
N SER A 244 32.71 -20.11 -4.97
CA SER A 244 31.68 -19.94 -5.98
C SER A 244 30.51 -19.02 -5.57
N VAL A 245 30.23 -18.06 -6.45
CA VAL A 245 29.14 -17.09 -6.34
C VAL A 245 27.78 -17.81 -6.32
N VAL A 246 27.16 -17.91 -5.14
CA VAL A 246 25.78 -18.39 -4.96
C VAL A 246 24.80 -17.43 -5.63
N LYS A 247 23.95 -17.95 -6.53
CA LYS A 247 22.86 -17.21 -7.15
C LYS A 247 21.53 -17.67 -6.57
N VAL A 248 20.77 -16.75 -5.99
CA VAL A 248 19.40 -17.01 -5.51
C VAL A 248 18.43 -16.29 -6.43
N VAL A 249 17.48 -17.03 -6.98
CA VAL A 249 16.36 -16.50 -7.75
C VAL A 249 15.14 -16.48 -6.85
N LEU A 250 14.63 -15.28 -6.58
CA LEU A 250 13.35 -15.08 -5.90
C LEU A 250 12.26 -14.92 -6.95
N VAL A 251 11.26 -15.79 -6.91
CA VAL A 251 10.10 -15.75 -7.81
C VAL A 251 8.87 -15.40 -6.99
N LEU A 252 8.19 -14.33 -7.39
CA LEU A 252 7.03 -13.78 -6.70
C LEU A 252 5.79 -13.88 -7.60
N GLY A 253 4.82 -14.70 -7.21
CA GLY A 253 3.49 -14.75 -7.83
C GLY A 253 2.52 -13.70 -7.29
N GLY A 254 2.88 -13.01 -6.20
CA GLY A 254 1.99 -12.11 -5.49
C GLY A 254 1.10 -12.87 -4.48
N SER A 255 0.36 -12.15 -3.64
CA SER A 255 -0.32 -12.74 -2.47
C SER A 255 -1.29 -13.88 -2.80
N LEU A 256 -2.01 -13.78 -3.92
CA LEU A 256 -2.94 -14.83 -4.38
C LEU A 256 -2.24 -15.88 -5.25
N GLY A 257 -1.07 -15.56 -5.79
CA GLY A 257 -0.36 -16.36 -6.78
C GLY A 257 -0.61 -15.91 -8.20
N ALA A 258 0.31 -16.29 -9.08
CA ALA A 258 0.21 -16.03 -10.52
C ALA A 258 0.29 -17.35 -11.26
N TYR A 259 -0.85 -17.85 -11.72
CA TYR A 259 -0.96 -19.15 -12.39
C TYR A 259 0.07 -19.32 -13.52
N THR A 260 0.18 -18.34 -14.42
CA THR A 260 1.13 -18.39 -15.54
C THR A 260 2.58 -18.49 -15.09
N ILE A 261 2.96 -17.76 -14.03
CA ILE A 261 4.32 -17.82 -13.46
C ILE A 261 4.54 -19.19 -12.82
N ASN A 262 3.54 -19.68 -12.09
CA ASN A 262 3.63 -20.96 -11.39
C ASN A 262 3.82 -22.12 -12.36
N ILE A 263 3.01 -22.17 -13.43
CA ILE A 263 3.13 -23.21 -14.46
C ILE A 263 4.46 -23.10 -15.21
N ALA A 264 4.87 -21.89 -15.59
CA ALA A 264 6.16 -21.70 -16.26
C ALA A 264 7.32 -22.21 -15.40
N LEU A 265 7.31 -21.90 -14.10
CA LEU A 265 8.37 -22.33 -13.20
C LEU A 265 8.29 -23.82 -12.87
N LEU A 266 7.09 -24.40 -12.73
CA LEU A 266 6.89 -25.84 -12.55
C LEU A 266 7.57 -26.66 -13.67
N ASN A 267 7.53 -26.15 -14.90
CA ASN A 267 8.14 -26.82 -16.05
C ASN A 267 9.67 -26.64 -16.15
N LEU A 268 10.25 -25.65 -15.45
CA LEU A 268 11.65 -25.26 -15.62
C LEU A 268 12.52 -25.48 -14.38
N TYR A 269 11.96 -25.44 -13.16
CA TYR A 269 12.74 -25.36 -11.93
C TYR A 269 13.73 -26.52 -11.77
N TYR A 270 13.31 -27.75 -12.11
CA TYR A 270 14.13 -28.94 -11.90
C TYR A 270 15.32 -28.96 -12.85
N GLN A 271 15.11 -28.59 -14.11
CA GLN A 271 16.19 -28.42 -15.09
C GLN A 271 17.14 -27.31 -14.67
N MET A 272 16.61 -26.14 -14.26
CA MET A 272 17.42 -25.01 -13.79
C MET A 272 18.33 -25.38 -12.62
N LEU A 273 17.83 -26.17 -11.68
CA LEU A 273 18.59 -26.61 -10.50
C LEU A 273 19.60 -27.72 -10.82
N THR A 274 19.29 -28.59 -11.79
CA THR A 274 20.19 -29.66 -12.24
C THR A 274 21.35 -29.12 -13.06
N GLU A 275 21.10 -28.17 -13.97
CA GLU A 275 22.13 -27.59 -14.84
C GLU A 275 23.06 -26.59 -14.12
N LYS A 276 22.61 -26.01 -13.01
CA LYS A 276 23.34 -24.97 -12.28
C LYS A 276 23.48 -25.33 -10.82
N GLU A 277 24.64 -25.86 -10.45
CA GLU A 277 24.94 -26.31 -9.08
C GLU A 277 24.92 -25.17 -8.04
N ASN A 278 25.23 -23.94 -8.46
CA ASN A 278 25.22 -22.75 -7.59
C ASN A 278 23.90 -21.97 -7.58
N LEU A 279 22.83 -22.51 -8.19
CA LEU A 279 21.51 -21.88 -8.25
C LEU A 279 20.59 -22.35 -7.12
N PHE A 280 19.89 -21.39 -6.52
CA PHE A 280 18.87 -21.58 -5.51
C PHE A 280 17.60 -20.86 -5.94
N ILE A 281 16.45 -21.44 -5.60
CA ILE A 281 15.15 -20.85 -5.95
C ILE A 281 14.32 -20.71 -4.68
N ILE A 282 13.86 -19.49 -4.43
CA ILE A 282 12.76 -19.21 -3.49
C ILE A 282 11.55 -18.88 -4.35
N TRP A 283 10.49 -19.66 -4.24
CA TRP A 283 9.31 -19.54 -5.08
C TRP A 283 8.08 -19.31 -4.21
N GLN A 284 7.56 -18.09 -4.24
CA GLN A 284 6.29 -17.72 -3.62
C GLN A 284 5.15 -17.99 -4.62
N THR A 285 4.35 -19.02 -4.35
CA THR A 285 3.34 -19.57 -5.26
C THR A 285 1.97 -18.93 -5.09
N GLY A 286 1.66 -18.32 -3.94
CA GLY A 286 0.35 -17.77 -3.62
C GLY A 286 -0.48 -18.69 -2.75
N VAL A 287 -1.26 -18.12 -1.83
CA VAL A 287 -2.10 -18.90 -0.89
C VAL A 287 -3.12 -19.80 -1.58
N GLU A 288 -3.59 -19.43 -2.78
CA GLU A 288 -4.57 -20.21 -3.54
C GLU A 288 -3.92 -21.38 -4.28
N SER A 289 -2.66 -21.24 -4.71
CA SER A 289 -1.94 -22.26 -5.49
C SER A 289 -0.94 -23.08 -4.67
N PHE A 290 -0.70 -22.73 -3.41
CA PHE A 290 0.38 -23.34 -2.63
C PHE A 290 0.28 -24.86 -2.53
N ASN A 291 -0.87 -25.37 -2.09
CA ASN A 291 -1.07 -26.81 -1.90
C ASN A 291 -0.95 -27.60 -3.22
N GLU A 292 -1.48 -27.05 -4.31
CA GLU A 292 -1.36 -27.65 -5.64
C GLU A 292 0.10 -27.72 -6.07
N MET A 293 0.82 -26.59 -5.99
CA MET A 293 2.24 -26.53 -6.37
C MET A 293 3.11 -27.41 -5.49
N GLU A 294 2.85 -27.46 -4.18
CA GLU A 294 3.57 -28.34 -3.24
C GLU A 294 3.39 -29.83 -3.61
N SER A 295 2.22 -30.23 -4.09
CA SER A 295 1.97 -31.61 -4.52
C SER A 295 2.67 -32.00 -5.83
N LEU A 296 2.92 -31.03 -6.71
CA LEU A 296 3.52 -31.25 -8.04
C LEU A 296 5.05 -31.12 -8.04
N VAL A 297 5.59 -30.33 -7.12
CA VAL A 297 7.02 -30.07 -7.03
C VAL A 297 7.74 -31.22 -6.35
N ARG A 298 8.86 -31.64 -6.94
CA ARG A 298 9.78 -32.61 -6.34
C ARG A 298 10.64 -31.90 -5.31
N ASN A 299 10.77 -32.50 -4.13
CA ASN A 299 11.67 -32.01 -3.10
C ASN A 299 13.10 -31.87 -3.63
N HIS A 300 13.68 -30.69 -3.46
CA HIS A 300 15.06 -30.41 -3.83
C HIS A 300 15.70 -29.49 -2.78
N PRO A 301 16.94 -29.77 -2.30
CA PRO A 301 17.54 -29.05 -1.18
C PRO A 301 17.79 -27.55 -1.44
N ARG A 302 17.84 -27.16 -2.73
CA ARG A 302 18.07 -25.78 -3.19
C ARG A 302 16.78 -25.07 -3.65
N LEU A 303 15.61 -25.65 -3.35
CA LEU A 303 14.29 -25.11 -3.67
C LEU A 303 13.51 -24.87 -2.38
N LEU A 304 12.96 -23.66 -2.24
CA LEU A 304 12.08 -23.28 -1.14
C LEU A 304 10.75 -22.77 -1.69
N LEU A 305 9.67 -23.52 -1.44
CA LEU A 305 8.31 -23.07 -1.74
C LEU A 305 7.75 -22.25 -0.57
N ARG A 306 7.02 -21.19 -0.90
CA ARG A 306 6.30 -20.34 0.07
C ARG A 306 4.90 -20.01 -0.44
N PRO A 307 3.89 -19.91 0.46
CA PRO A 307 2.58 -19.42 0.08
C PRO A 307 2.62 -17.92 -0.25
#